data_AF-A0A538SVF9-F1
#
_entry.id   AF-A0A538SVF9-F1
#
_cell.length_a   1.000
_cell.length_b   1.000
_cell.length_c   1.000
_cell.angle_alpha   90.00
_cell.angle_beta   90.00
_cell.angle_gamma   90.00
#
_symmetry.space_group_name_H-M   'P 1'
#
loop_
_entity.id
_entity.type
_entity.pdbx_description
1 polymer ?
#
loop_
_entity_poly.entity_id
_entity_poly.type
_entity_poly.pdbx_seq_one_letter_code
_entity_poly.pdbx_strand_id
1 'polypeptide(L)'
;MLVDLRGVEHSPSWDEADALAAAIAQSGVLRRHRVALLATDPMEFALASMIASLSGLRGAVVHAFRSFESAKTWLRHASNELDQRRH
;
A
#
# COMPACT_ATOMS: atom_id res chain seq x y z
N MET A 1 3.54 6.56 2.88
CA MET A 1 2.29 6.44 3.65
C MET A 1 2.15 5.02 4.14
N LEU A 2 1.71 4.83 5.38
CA LEU A 2 1.36 3.52 5.93
C LEU A 2 -0.16 3.42 6.06
N VAL A 3 -0.74 2.31 5.63
CA VAL A 3 -2.14 1.94 5.85
C VAL A 3 -2.13 0.66 6.67
N ASP A 4 -2.76 0.71 7.84
CA ASP A 4 -2.87 -0.43 8.73
C ASP A 4 -4.20 -1.17 8.45
N LEU A 5 -4.11 -2.43 8.01
CA LEU A 5 -5.24 -3.30 7.68
C LEU A 5 -5.43 -4.40 8.73
N ARG A 6 -4.74 -4.31 9.87
CA ARG A 6 -4.83 -5.32 10.93
C ARG A 6 -6.12 -5.14 11.72
N GLY A 7 -6.75 -6.27 12.08
CA GLY A 7 -7.95 -6.28 12.89
C GLY A 7 -9.20 -5.79 12.16
N VAL A 8 -9.17 -5.75 10.83
CA VAL A 8 -10.36 -5.51 10.03
C VAL A 8 -11.21 -6.77 10.10
N GLU A 9 -12.29 -6.71 10.87
CA GLU A 9 -13.20 -7.86 11.11
C GLU A 9 -13.90 -8.35 9.84
N HIS A 10 -13.95 -7.49 8.81
CA HIS A 10 -14.56 -7.79 7.52
C HIS A 10 -13.50 -7.95 6.44
N SER A 11 -13.45 -9.11 5.78
CA SER A 11 -12.71 -9.25 4.52
C SER A 11 -13.51 -8.52 3.44
N PRO A 12 -13.01 -7.41 2.87
CA PRO A 12 -13.70 -6.73 1.79
C PRO A 12 -13.89 -7.66 0.60
N SER A 13 -15.00 -7.44 -0.09
CA SER A 13 -15.29 -8.04 -1.38
C SER A 13 -14.26 -7.65 -2.44
N TRP A 14 -14.26 -8.37 -3.55
CA TRP A 14 -13.40 -8.03 -4.69
C TRP A 14 -13.68 -6.62 -5.22
N ASP A 15 -14.95 -6.22 -5.28
CA ASP A 15 -15.35 -4.88 -5.74
C ASP A 15 -14.82 -3.77 -4.83
N GLU A 16 -14.87 -3.98 -3.51
CA GLU A 16 -14.31 -3.03 -2.53
C GLU A 16 -12.79 -2.94 -2.61
N ALA A 17 -12.12 -4.08 -2.81
CA ALA A 17 -10.66 -4.10 -2.99
C ALA A 17 -10.23 -3.40 -4.28
N ASP A 18 -10.98 -3.58 -5.38
CA ASP A 18 -10.71 -2.88 -6.64
C ASP A 18 -11.01 -1.38 -6.52
N ALA A 19 -12.11 -1.00 -5.87
CA ALA A 19 -12.43 0.39 -5.59
C ALA A 19 -11.35 1.08 -4.75
N LEU A 20 -10.82 0.39 -3.73
CA LEU A 20 -9.71 0.89 -2.92
C LEU A 20 -8.43 1.03 -3.75
N ALA A 21 -8.10 0.04 -4.57
CA ALA A 21 -6.94 0.11 -5.46
C ALA A 21 -7.06 1.28 -6.46
N ALA A 22 -8.25 1.50 -7.01
CA ALA A 22 -8.56 2.63 -7.87
C ALA A 22 -8.41 3.97 -7.13
N ALA A 23 -8.93 4.08 -5.91
CA ALA A 23 -8.80 5.29 -5.10
C ALA A 23 -7.34 5.62 -4.76
N ILE A 24 -6.53 4.61 -4.43
CA ILE A 24 -5.08 4.76 -4.19
C ILE A 24 -4.38 5.26 -5.46
N ALA A 25 -4.69 4.66 -6.62
CA ALA A 25 -4.02 5.02 -7.87
C ALA A 25 -4.46 6.38 -8.46
N GLN A 26 -5.71 6.77 -8.24
CA GLN A 26 -6.28 8.00 -8.79
C GLN A 26 -6.03 9.23 -7.90
N SER A 27 -5.73 9.02 -6.61
CA SER A 27 -5.37 10.12 -5.73
C SER A 27 -4.03 10.73 -6.14
N GLY A 28 -4.04 12.00 -6.56
CA GLY A 28 -2.84 12.72 -7.01
C GLY A 28 -1.74 12.80 -5.95
N VAL A 29 -2.10 12.76 -4.67
CA VAL A 29 -1.14 12.68 -3.55
C VAL A 29 -0.59 11.27 -3.42
N LEU A 30 -1.44 10.25 -3.38
CA LEU A 30 -1.01 8.86 -3.15
C LEU A 30 -0.23 8.30 -4.32
N ARG A 31 -0.59 8.66 -5.55
CA ARG A 31 0.13 8.26 -6.76
C ARG A 31 1.59 8.72 -6.77
N ARG A 32 1.92 9.81 -6.06
CA ARG A 32 3.29 10.34 -5.97
C ARG A 32 4.10 9.76 -4.80
N HIS A 33 3.47 8.99 -3.93
CA HIS A 33 4.10 8.44 -2.74
C HIS A 33 4.07 6.92 -2.74
N ARG A 34 5.06 6.32 -2.06
CA ARG A 34 5.00 4.89 -1.75
C ARG A 34 3.95 4.64 -0.66
N VAL A 35 3.11 3.63 -0.86
CA VAL A 35 2.08 3.20 0.09
C VAL A 35 2.42 1.80 0.60
N ALA A 36 2.57 1.67 1.91
CA ALA A 36 2.77 0.38 2.56
C ALA A 36 1.46 -0.07 3.20
N LEU A 37 1.01 -1.27 2.87
CA LEU A 37 -0.17 -1.91 3.49
C LEU A 37 0.32 -2.91 4.54
N LEU A 38 -0.07 -2.72 5.80
CA LEU A 38 0.34 -3.59 6.91
C LEU A 38 -0.81 -4.55 7.26
N ALA A 39 -0.51 -5.85 7.26
CA ALA A 39 -1.47 -6.92 7.53
C ALA A 39 -0.76 -8.08 8.24
N THR A 40 -1.34 -8.65 9.29
CA THR A 40 -0.66 -9.67 10.13
C THR A 40 -1.04 -11.07 9.68
N ASP A 41 -2.34 -11.33 9.62
CA ASP A 41 -2.87 -12.66 9.40
C ASP A 41 -2.85 -13.05 7.91
N PRO A 42 -2.84 -14.36 7.59
CA PRO A 42 -2.72 -14.82 6.21
C PRO A 42 -3.77 -14.23 5.26
N MET A 43 -5.01 -14.07 5.72
CA MET A 43 -6.12 -13.53 4.92
C MET A 43 -5.93 -12.04 4.65
N GLU A 44 -5.65 -11.26 5.69
CA GLU A 44 -5.35 -9.83 5.58
C GLU A 44 -4.18 -9.59 4.62
N PHE A 45 -3.15 -10.43 4.69
CA PHE A 45 -1.98 -10.31 3.83
C PHE A 45 -2.29 -10.65 2.37
N ALA A 46 -3.11 -11.67 2.11
CA ALA A 46 -3.56 -12.01 0.76
C ALA A 46 -4.35 -10.86 0.13
N LEU A 47 -5.25 -10.26 0.90
CA LEU A 47 -5.99 -9.07 0.51
C LEU A 47 -5.08 -7.87 0.24
N ALA A 48 -4.18 -7.55 1.17
CA ALA A 48 -3.23 -6.45 1.02
C ALA A 48 -2.37 -6.64 -0.24
N SER A 49 -1.96 -7.88 -0.52
CA SER A 49 -1.21 -8.23 -1.73
C SER A 49 -2.05 -8.05 -2.99
N MET A 50 -3.33 -8.41 -2.97
CA MET A 50 -4.26 -8.18 -4.08
C MET A 50 -4.42 -6.68 -4.37
N ILE A 51 -4.69 -5.87 -3.34
CA ILE A 51 -4.81 -4.41 -3.47
C ILE A 51 -3.52 -3.81 -4.01
N ALA A 52 -2.35 -4.26 -3.51
CA ALA A 52 -1.06 -3.78 -3.98
C ALA A 52 -0.84 -4.07 -5.47
N SER A 53 -1.16 -5.29 -5.91
CA SER A 53 -1.09 -5.69 -7.33
C SER A 53 -2.03 -4.86 -8.21
N LEU A 54 -3.30 -4.73 -7.82
CA LEU A 54 -4.30 -3.96 -8.56
C LEU A 54 -3.94 -2.46 -8.63
N SER A 55 -3.34 -1.92 -7.59
CA SER A 55 -2.84 -0.53 -7.55
C SER A 55 -1.61 -0.37 -8.45
N GLY A 56 -0.71 -1.37 -8.44
CA GLY A 56 0.49 -1.41 -9.28
C GLY A 56 0.18 -1.42 -10.78
N LEU A 57 -0.84 -2.18 -11.20
CA LEU A 57 -1.33 -2.17 -12.59
C LEU A 57 -1.79 -0.76 -13.05
N ARG A 58 -2.12 0.12 -12.11
CA ARG A 58 -2.56 1.50 -12.35
C ARG A 58 -1.44 2.54 -12.12
N GLY A 59 -0.20 2.08 -11.92
CA GLY A 59 0.98 2.93 -11.79
C GLY A 59 1.21 3.51 -10.38
N ALA A 60 0.53 3.00 -9.35
CA ALA A 60 0.83 3.34 -7.97
C ALA A 60 1.96 2.46 -7.41
N VAL A 61 2.78 3.02 -6.50
CA VAL A 61 3.83 2.25 -5.82
C VAL A 61 3.31 1.75 -4.48
N VAL A 62 2.70 0.57 -4.49
CA VAL A 62 2.06 -0.03 -3.31
C VAL A 62 2.70 -1.38 -2.99
N HIS A 63 2.94 -1.67 -1.72
CA HIS A 63 3.46 -2.96 -1.29
C HIS A 63 2.85 -3.42 0.03
N ALA A 64 2.64 -4.73 0.17
CA ALA A 64 2.09 -5.35 1.37
C ALA A 64 3.22 -5.84 2.30
N PHE A 65 3.02 -5.70 3.60
CA PHE A 65 3.99 -6.08 4.63
C PHE A 65 3.29 -6.80 5.78
N ARG A 66 3.99 -7.78 6.35
CA ARG A 66 3.59 -8.44 7.62
C ARG A 66 4.22 -7.81 8.86
N SER A 67 5.27 -7.01 8.66
CA SER A 67 6.04 -6.39 9.72
C SER A 67 5.99 -4.89 9.58
N PHE A 68 5.63 -4.21 10.68
CA PHE A 68 5.68 -2.76 10.77
C PHE A 68 7.09 -2.22 10.52
N GLU A 69 8.13 -2.89 11.04
CA GLU A 69 9.52 -2.47 10.86
C GLU A 69 9.97 -2.55 9.40
N SER A 70 9.56 -3.60 8.68
CA SER A 70 9.83 -3.73 7.24
C SER A 70 9.12 -2.64 6.44
N ALA A 71 7.84 -2.38 6.73
CA ALA A 71 7.06 -1.32 6.09
C ALA A 71 7.68 0.06 6.32
N LYS A 72 8.06 0.35 7.57
CA LYS A 72 8.70 1.61 7.98
C LYS A 72 10.05 1.80 7.28
N THR A 73 10.88 0.77 7.24
CA THR A 73 12.19 0.82 6.56
C THR A 73 12.01 1.13 5.07
N TRP A 74 11.10 0.42 4.40
CA TRP A 74 10.82 0.63 2.98
C TRP A 74 10.31 2.05 2.67
N LEU A 75 9.44 2.60 3.54
CA LEU A 75 8.93 3.96 3.40
C LEU A 75 10.03 5.03 3.59
N ARG A 76 11.01 4.79 4.48
CA ARG A 76 12.12 5.73 4.69
C ARG A 76 13.05 5.81 3.50
N HIS A 77 13.36 4.69 2.85
CA HIS A 77 14.18 4.69 1.63
C HIS A 77 13.51 5.45 0.47
N ALA A 78 12.17 5.48 0.43
CA ALA A 78 11.42 6.25 -0.56
C ALA A 78 11.60 7.76 -0.42
N SER A 79 11.65 8.26 0.82
CA SER A 79 11.84 9.69 1.09
C SER A 79 13.21 10.16 0.58
N ASN A 80 14.25 9.37 0.85
CA ASN A 80 15.62 9.71 0.45
C ASN A 80 15.79 9.83 -1.08
N GLU A 81 15.11 9.00 -1.88
CA GLU A 81 15.16 9.10 -3.35
C GLU A 81 14.43 10.34 -3.90
N LEU A 82 13.34 10.75 -3.25
CA LEU A 82 12.59 11.96 -3.62
C LEU A 82 13.35 13.23 -3.25
N ASP A 83 14.03 13.24 -2.11
CA ASP A 83 14.85 14.36 -1.66
C ASP A 83 16.11 14.52 -2.53
N GLN A 84 16.73 13.42 -2.98
CA GLN A 84 17.88 13.45 -3.92
C GLN A 84 17.53 13.96 -5.32
N ARG A 85 16.27 13.86 -5.76
CA ARG A 85 15.84 14.40 -7.08
C ARG A 85 15.49 15.89 -7.04
N ARG A 86 15.50 16.51 -5.87
CA ARG A 86 15.19 17.94 -5.66
C ARG A 86 16.43 18.81 -5.44
N HIS A 87 17.61 18.21 -5.40
CA HIS A 87 18.93 18.86 -5.31
C HIS A 87 19.72 18.64 -6.61
#